data_AF-A0A928GA53-F1
#
_entry.id   AF-A0A928GA53-F1
#
_cell.length_a   1.000
_cell.length_b   1.000
_cell.length_c   1.000
_cell.angle_alpha   90.00
_cell.angle_beta   90.00
_cell.angle_gamma   90.00
#
_symmetry.space_group_name_H-M   'P 1'
#
loop_
_entity.id
_entity.type
_entity.pdbx_description
1 polymer ?
#
loop_
_entity_poly.entity_id
_entity_poly.type
_entity_poly.pdbx_seq_one_letter_code
_entity_poly.pdbx_strand_id
1 'polypeptide(L)' 'MDTGKTILTFLAGAATGAVAALLLAPDSGKKTRERLRSRAADAAGVAKEKILEGLDALESALEEE' A
#
# COMPACT_ATOMS: atom_id res chain seq x y z
N MET A 1 -7.75 -14.87 16.71
CA MET A 1 -6.85 -13.75 17.11
C MET A 1 -7.69 -12.57 17.62
N ASP A 2 -7.18 -11.71 18.51
CA ASP A 2 -7.92 -10.49 18.92
C ASP A 2 -7.88 -9.45 17.78
N THR A 3 -9.01 -9.13 17.15
CA THR A 3 -9.10 -8.25 15.96
C THR A 3 -8.43 -6.90 16.19
N GLY A 4 -8.53 -6.36 17.41
CA GLY A 4 -7.87 -5.11 17.79
C GLY A 4 -6.34 -5.19 17.75
N LYS A 5 -5.74 -6.35 18.06
CA LYS A 5 -4.29 -6.56 17.97
C LYS A 5 -3.82 -6.64 16.52
N THR A 6 -4.57 -7.33 15.65
CA THR A 6 -4.24 -7.46 14.23
C THR A 6 -4.23 -6.10 13.53
N ILE A 7 -5.28 -5.28 13.74
CA ILE A 7 -5.36 -3.93 13.17
C ILE A 7 -4.22 -3.05 13.69
N LEU A 8 -3.89 -3.12 14.99
CA LEU A 8 -2.78 -2.36 15.56
C LEU A 8 -1.44 -2.74 14.95
N THR A 9 -1.18 -4.04 14.74
CA THR A 9 0.07 -4.50 14.12
C THR A 9 0.17 -4.10 12.64
N PHE A 10 -0.94 -4.13 11.91
CA PHE A 10 -1.00 -3.65 10.52
C PHE A 10 -0.69 -2.15 10.45
N LEU A 11 -1.32 -1.34 11.30
CA LEU A 11 -1.08 0.10 11.36
C LEU A 11 0.37 0.43 11.73
N ALA A 12 0.96 -0.30 12.67
CA ALA A 12 2.37 -0.13 13.04
C ALA A 12 3.31 -0.46 11.85
N GLY A 13 3.02 -1.53 11.10
CA GLY A 13 3.74 -1.88 9.88
C GLY A 13 3.60 -0.83 8.78
N ALA A 14 2.37 -0.35 8.53
CA ALA A 14 2.08 0.68 7.54
C ALA A 14 2.78 2.01 7.86
N ALA A 15 2.74 2.45 9.13
CA ALA A 15 3.43 3.66 9.56
C ALA A 15 4.95 3.57 9.35
N THR A 16 5.55 2.44 9.74
CA THR A 16 6.99 2.18 9.56
C THR A 16 7.36 2.15 8.08
N GLY A 17 6.54 1.48 7.25
CA GLY A 17 6.73 1.42 5.81
C GLY A 17 6.61 2.78 5.13
N ALA A 18 5.66 3.63 5.55
CA ALA A 18 5.50 4.98 5.03
C ALA A 18 6.73 5.85 5.35
N VAL A 19 7.23 5.80 6.58
CA VAL A 19 8.46 6.53 6.97
C VAL A 19 9.65 6.07 6.13
N ALA A 20 9.83 4.76 5.96
CA ALA A 20 10.91 4.22 5.14
C ALA A 20 10.77 4.61 3.65
N ALA A 21 9.55 4.57 3.11
CA ALA A 21 9.26 4.98 1.73
C ALA A 21 9.56 6.45 1.49
N LEU A 22 9.22 7.33 2.44
CA LEU A 22 9.55 8.76 2.38
C LEU A 22 11.05 9.02 2.42
N LEU A 23 11.79 8.28 3.25
CA LEU A 23 13.26 8.41 3.32
C LEU A 23 13.96 7.88 2.06
N LEU A 24 13.42 6.82 1.46
CA LEU A 24 14.01 6.18 0.29
C LEU A 24 13.58 6.85 -1.03
N ALA A 25 12.52 7.67 -1.01
CA ALA A 25 11.97 8.32 -2.19
C ALA A 25 13.05 9.15 -2.91
N PRO A 26 13.49 8.73 -4.12
CA PRO A 26 14.53 9.42 -4.85
C PRO A 26 13.86 10.49 -5.74
N ASP A 27 13.99 11.77 -5.38
CA ASP A 27 13.39 12.83 -6.21
C ASP A 27 14.39 13.81 -6.84
N SER A 28 14.28 13.92 -8.17
CA SER A 28 14.59 15.12 -8.96
C SER A 28 13.35 15.47 -9.80
N GLY A 29 12.74 16.62 -9.51
CA GLY A 29 11.32 16.89 -9.83
C GLY A 29 10.94 17.12 -11.30
N LYS A 30 11.87 17.17 -12.26
CA LYS A 30 11.55 17.40 -13.68
C LYS A 30 11.04 16.15 -14.40
N LYS A 31 11.72 15.00 -14.23
CA LYS A 31 11.31 13.72 -14.83
C LYS A 31 10.15 13.07 -14.05
N THR A 32 10.06 13.30 -12.74
CA THR A 32 8.96 12.78 -11.91
C THR A 32 7.60 13.34 -12.34
N ARG A 33 7.49 14.65 -12.62
CA ARG A 33 6.20 15.27 -13.00
C ARG A 33 5.60 14.74 -14.30
N GLU A 34 6.47 14.47 -15.28
CA GLU A 34 6.07 13.93 -16.58
C GLU A 34 5.67 12.45 -16.48
N ARG A 35 6.45 11.65 -15.73
CA ARG A 35 6.13 10.23 -15.46
C ARG A 35 4.91 10.06 -14.57
N LEU A 36 4.69 10.95 -13.60
CA LEU A 36 3.53 10.90 -12.70
C LEU A 36 2.24 11.19 -13.47
N ARG A 37 2.22 12.18 -14.36
CA ARG A 37 1.01 12.45 -15.17
C ARG A 37 0.62 11.28 -16.07
N SER A 38 1.58 10.62 -16.71
CA SER A 38 1.30 9.53 -17.65
C SER A 38 1.10 8.19 -16.96
N ARG A 39 1.89 7.87 -15.93
CA ARG A 39 1.93 6.52 -15.35
C ARG A 39 1.27 6.40 -13.99
N ALA A 40 0.92 7.51 -13.32
CA ALA A 40 0.26 7.40 -12.01
C ALA A 40 -1.18 6.87 -12.15
N ALA A 41 -1.89 7.19 -13.23
CA ALA A 41 -3.24 6.66 -13.44
C ALA A 41 -3.21 5.12 -13.60
N ASP A 42 -2.33 4.61 -14.47
CA ASP A 42 -2.17 3.17 -14.69
C ASP A 42 -1.60 2.46 -13.46
N ALA A 43 -0.58 3.04 -12.81
CA ALA A 43 0.01 2.47 -11.61
C ALA A 43 -0.96 2.47 -10.43
N ALA A 44 -1.78 3.51 -10.27
CA ALA A 44 -2.82 3.55 -9.23
C ALA A 44 -3.93 2.55 -9.52
N GLY A 45 -4.31 2.36 -10.79
CA GLY A 45 -5.26 1.32 -11.19
C GLY A 45 -4.77 -0.08 -10.80
N VAL A 46 -3.57 -0.45 -11.23
CA VAL A 46 -2.95 -1.75 -10.94
C VAL A 46 -2.71 -1.94 -9.43
N ALA A 47 -2.28 -0.90 -8.72
CA ALA A 47 -2.10 -0.96 -7.28
C ALA A 47 -3.43 -1.17 -6.56
N LYS A 48 -4.50 -0.46 -6.97
CA LYS A 48 -5.83 -0.61 -6.38
C LYS A 48 -6.39 -2.01 -6.58
N GLU A 49 -6.24 -2.56 -7.78
CA GLU A 49 -6.71 -3.92 -8.10
C GLU A 49 -5.99 -4.98 -7.24
N LYS A 50 -4.67 -4.89 -7.11
CA LYS A 50 -3.90 -5.81 -6.26
C LYS A 50 -4.17 -5.65 -4.76
N ILE A 51 -4.46 -4.43 -4.31
CA ILE A 51 -4.82 -4.18 -2.91
C ILE A 51 -6.21 -4.76 -2.61
N LEU A 52 -7.18 -4.60 -3.52
CA LEU A 52 -8.52 -5.21 -3.36
C LEU A 52 -8.43 -6.73 -3.35
N GLU A 53 -7.71 -7.33 -4.30
CA GLU A 53 -7.51 -8.78 -4.37
C GLU A 53 -6.80 -9.33 -3.12
N GLY A 54 -5.83 -8.58 -2.58
CA GLY A 54 -5.16 -8.93 -1.33
C GLY A 54 -6.04 -8.77 -0.09
N LEU A 55 -6.93 -7.76 -0.05
CA LEU A 55 -7.89 -7.57 1.03
C LEU A 55 -8.93 -8.70 1.05
N ASP A 56 -9.47 -9.08 -0.11
CA ASP A 56 -10.43 -10.20 -0.23
C ASP A 56 -9.80 -11.54 0.20
N ALA A 57 -8.53 -11.76 -0.15
CA ALA A 57 -7.79 -12.95 0.28
C ALA A 57 -7.49 -12.96 1.78
N LEU A 58 -7.23 -11.79 2.37
CA LEU A 58 -7.04 -11.64 3.82
C LEU A 58 -8.35 -11.81 4.58
N GLU A 59 -9.46 -11.29 4.04
CA GLU A 59 -10.80 -11.44 4.62
C GLU A 59 -11.23 -12.91 4.60
N SER A 60 -11.02 -13.62 3.48
CA SER A 60 -11.29 -15.06 3.38
C SER A 60 -10.45 -15.88 4.37
N ALA A 61 -9.17 -15.53 4.55
CA ALA A 61 -8.29 -16.19 5.51
C ALA A 61 -8.59 -15.82 6.98
N LEU A 62 -9.28 -14.70 7.23
CA LEU A 62 -9.76 -14.28 8.55
C LEU A 62 -11.12 -14.89 8.89
N GLU A 63 -11.94 -15.25 7.89
CA GLU A 63 -13.24 -15.91 8.05
C GLU A 63 -13.15 -17.45 8.18
N GLU A 64 -12.06 -18.07 7.70
CA GLU A 64 -11.79 -19.50 7.90
C GLU A 64 -11.27 -19.85 9.33
N GLU A 65 -11.05 -18.86 10.21
CA GLU A 65 -10.62 -19.03 11.61
C GLU A 65 -11.76 -18.98 12.65
#